data_AF-A0A2E0QT22-F1
#
_entry.id   AF-A0A2E0QT22-F1
#
_cell.length_a   1.000
_cell.length_b   1.000
_cell.length_c   1.000
_cell.angle_alpha   90.00
_cell.angle_beta   90.00
_cell.angle_gamma   90.00
#
_symmetry.space_group_name_H-M   'P 1'
#
loop_
_entity.id
_entity.type
_entity.pdbx_description
1 polymer ?
#
loop_
_entity_poly.entity_id
_entity_poly.type
_entity_poly.pdbx_seq_one_letter_code
_entity_poly.pdbx_strand_id
1 'polypeptide(L)'
;MLILSTDTFPYDTIPELIMEGAHSKWFGFWSEDNRYVDAPSVKHWVNPGFFESDAIRNSVLEYLSDGVALKVSSSEDAKCKLCGEDLDQSFAFFTDGVWIWNNYLIHYVENHFAGLPDEFFTHMQASQIRVVVPDVEDEEKHIANLDWSMMPQGYASVFPDSGA
;
A
#
# COMPACT_ATOMS: atom_id res chain seq x y z
N MET A 1 -2.70 -18.16 29.40
CA MET A 1 -1.47 -17.36 29.24
C MET A 1 -0.46 -18.24 28.52
N LEU A 2 -0.44 -18.16 27.20
CA LEU A 2 0.47 -18.89 26.32
C LEU A 2 1.06 -17.83 25.39
N ILE A 3 2.37 -17.68 25.49
CA ILE A 3 3.21 -16.82 24.64
C ILE A 3 3.31 -17.54 23.30
N LEU A 4 2.78 -16.94 22.23
CA LEU A 4 3.01 -17.45 20.88
C LEU A 4 4.38 -16.96 20.40
N SER A 5 5.19 -17.95 20.04
CA SER A 5 6.54 -17.84 19.48
C SER A 5 6.56 -16.92 18.28
N THR A 6 7.55 -16.02 18.26
CA THR A 6 7.93 -15.21 17.11
C THR A 6 8.60 -16.08 16.06
N ASP A 7 7.80 -16.82 15.30
CA ASP A 7 8.31 -17.49 14.11
C ASP A 7 8.37 -16.45 12.98
N THR A 8 9.59 -15.95 12.79
CA THR A 8 10.09 -15.20 11.64
C THR A 8 9.46 -15.68 10.33
N PHE A 9 8.51 -14.89 9.81
CA PHE A 9 8.27 -14.87 8.37
C PHE A 9 9.53 -14.30 7.72
N PRO A 10 10.18 -15.03 6.78
CA PRO A 10 11.31 -14.46 6.06
C PRO A 10 10.78 -13.26 5.26
N TYR A 11 11.34 -12.10 5.55
CA TYR A 11 11.02 -10.81 4.92
C TYR A 11 11.39 -10.74 3.43
N ASP A 12 11.92 -11.82 2.84
CA ASP A 12 12.60 -11.81 1.54
C ASP A 12 11.79 -12.36 0.35
N THR A 13 10.55 -12.86 0.53
CA THR A 13 9.80 -13.53 -0.57
C THR A 13 8.54 -12.81 -1.05
N ILE A 14 8.36 -11.53 -0.70
CA ILE A 14 7.20 -10.75 -1.18
C ILE A 14 7.36 -10.14 -2.60
N PRO A 15 8.53 -10.08 -3.28
CA PRO A 15 8.53 -9.56 -4.65
C PRO A 15 7.90 -10.49 -5.69
N GLU A 16 7.83 -11.81 -5.48
CA GLU A 16 7.59 -12.73 -6.61
C GLU A 16 6.10 -13.01 -6.92
N LEU A 17 5.20 -13.05 -5.94
CA LEU A 17 3.84 -13.57 -6.20
C LEU A 17 2.85 -12.58 -6.81
N ILE A 18 3.22 -11.31 -7.00
CA ILE A 18 2.39 -10.29 -7.69
C ILE A 18 2.88 -10.04 -9.15
N MET A 19 4.02 -10.63 -9.56
CA MET A 19 4.78 -10.22 -10.75
C MET A 19 4.56 -11.07 -12.01
N GLU A 20 3.49 -11.85 -12.14
CA GLU A 20 3.17 -12.56 -13.39
C GLU A 20 1.97 -11.91 -14.11
N GLY A 21 2.17 -10.72 -14.68
CA GLY A 21 1.27 -10.22 -15.74
C GLY A 21 1.03 -8.71 -15.78
N ALA A 22 1.27 -7.97 -14.69
CA ALA A 22 1.12 -6.51 -14.66
C ALA A 22 2.44 -5.87 -14.24
N HIS A 23 3.06 -5.11 -15.16
CA HIS A 23 4.21 -4.25 -14.83
C HIS A 23 3.72 -3.00 -14.08
N SER A 24 3.23 -3.17 -12.86
CA SER A 24 2.82 -2.04 -12.03
C SER A 24 4.03 -1.15 -11.74
N LYS A 25 3.85 0.17 -11.85
CA LYS A 25 4.91 1.16 -11.63
C LYS A 25 4.90 1.59 -10.17
N TRP A 26 6.07 1.67 -9.54
CA TRP A 26 6.19 1.93 -8.10
C TRP A 26 6.68 3.36 -7.85
N PHE A 27 6.05 4.07 -6.92
CA PHE A 27 6.47 5.41 -6.51
C PHE A 27 6.22 5.68 -5.02
N GLY A 28 6.99 6.58 -4.43
CA GLY A 28 6.84 6.98 -3.01
C GLY A 28 7.71 6.20 -2.01
N PHE A 29 8.58 5.32 -2.49
CA PHE A 29 9.50 4.53 -1.67
C PHE A 29 10.88 5.17 -1.69
N TRP A 30 11.38 5.55 -0.52
CA TRP A 30 12.51 6.47 -0.40
C TRP A 30 13.72 5.84 0.29
N SER A 31 14.93 6.26 -0.10
CA SER A 31 16.18 5.82 0.54
C SER A 31 16.27 6.09 2.03
N GLU A 32 15.52 7.09 2.52
CA GLU A 32 15.49 7.43 3.94
C GLU A 32 14.79 6.39 4.81
N ASP A 33 14.11 5.44 4.19
CA ASP A 33 13.59 4.24 4.83
C ASP A 33 14.58 3.10 4.58
N ASN A 34 15.06 2.47 5.66
CA ASN A 34 16.04 1.40 5.59
C ASN A 34 15.57 0.19 4.77
N ARG A 35 14.27 0.09 4.47
CA ARG A 35 13.70 -0.93 3.57
C ARG A 35 14.02 -0.70 2.09
N TYR A 36 14.41 0.52 1.70
CA TYR A 36 14.56 0.94 0.29
C TYR A 36 15.88 1.67 0.03
N VAL A 37 17.00 1.15 0.54
CA VAL A 37 18.32 1.81 0.50
C VAL A 37 18.79 2.23 -0.90
N ASP A 38 18.41 1.49 -1.95
CA ASP A 38 18.78 1.77 -3.34
C ASP A 38 17.78 2.68 -4.07
N ALA A 39 16.68 3.08 -3.42
CA ALA A 39 15.69 3.96 -4.00
C ALA A 39 16.16 5.43 -4.03
N PRO A 40 15.53 6.31 -4.83
CA PRO A 40 15.83 7.74 -4.78
C PRO A 40 15.46 8.36 -3.42
N SER A 41 16.21 9.38 -3.02
CA SER A 41 15.84 10.21 -1.87
C SER A 41 14.59 11.04 -2.17
N VAL A 42 13.68 11.13 -1.19
CA VAL A 42 12.48 11.99 -1.27
C VAL A 42 12.83 13.46 -1.50
N LYS A 43 14.01 13.90 -1.07
CA LYS A 43 14.46 15.29 -1.22
C LYS A 43 14.58 15.72 -2.68
N HIS A 44 14.82 14.78 -3.60
CA HIS A 44 14.84 15.07 -5.04
C HIS A 44 13.45 15.38 -5.61
N TRP A 45 12.39 15.02 -4.90
CA TRP A 45 11.01 15.19 -5.32
C TRP A 45 10.35 16.39 -4.66
N VAL A 46 10.95 16.99 -3.63
CA VAL A 46 10.44 18.21 -2.99
C VAL A 46 10.54 19.39 -3.95
N ASN A 47 9.39 19.85 -4.44
CA ASN A 47 9.30 20.97 -5.36
C ASN A 47 8.02 21.78 -5.10
N PRO A 48 8.10 22.88 -4.34
CA PRO A 48 6.95 23.77 -4.08
C PRO A 48 6.31 24.35 -5.34
N GLY A 49 7.04 24.41 -6.46
CA GLY A 49 6.53 24.89 -7.75
C GLY A 49 5.95 23.80 -8.66
N PHE A 50 5.88 22.53 -8.20
CA PHE A 50 5.35 21.43 -9.00
C PHE A 50 3.84 21.57 -9.25
N PHE A 51 3.09 21.94 -8.20
CA PHE A 51 1.64 22.13 -8.31
C PHE A 51 1.33 23.57 -8.73
N GLU A 52 0.62 23.75 -9.86
CA GLU A 52 0.25 25.08 -10.33
C GLU A 52 -0.77 25.78 -9.41
N SER A 53 -1.53 25.01 -8.63
CA SER A 53 -2.48 25.53 -7.64
C SER A 53 -2.77 24.51 -6.54
N ASP A 54 -3.26 25.01 -5.39
CA ASP A 54 -3.73 24.16 -4.29
C ASP A 54 -4.90 23.25 -4.72
N ALA A 55 -5.71 23.66 -5.69
CA ALA A 55 -6.81 22.83 -6.21
C ALA A 55 -6.29 21.56 -6.88
N ILE A 56 -5.23 21.68 -7.71
CA ILE A 56 -4.58 20.53 -8.33
C ILE A 56 -3.97 19.63 -7.26
N ARG A 57 -3.26 20.22 -6.30
CA ARG A 57 -2.64 19.49 -5.21
C ARG A 57 -3.65 18.72 -4.37
N ASN A 58 -4.79 19.33 -4.03
CA ASN A 58 -5.85 18.66 -3.30
C ASN A 58 -6.47 17.51 -4.10
N SER A 59 -6.64 17.66 -5.41
CA SER A 59 -7.07 16.56 -6.28
C SER A 59 -6.06 15.40 -6.29
N VAL A 60 -4.76 15.68 -6.21
CA VAL A 60 -3.73 14.64 -6.06
C VAL A 60 -3.88 13.90 -4.73
N LEU A 61 -4.05 14.65 -3.63
CA LEU A 61 -4.20 14.07 -2.29
C LEU A 61 -5.45 13.20 -2.19
N GLU A 62 -6.57 13.64 -2.77
CA GLU A 62 -7.81 12.87 -2.85
C GLU A 62 -7.59 11.56 -3.62
N TYR A 63 -7.00 11.63 -4.81
CA TYR A 63 -6.71 10.43 -5.60
C TYR A 63 -5.77 9.44 -4.88
N LEU A 64 -4.70 9.92 -4.24
CA LEU A 64 -3.78 9.05 -3.51
C LEU A 64 -4.43 8.38 -2.29
N SER A 65 -5.42 9.06 -1.69
CA SER A 65 -6.18 8.55 -0.54
C SER A 65 -7.26 7.55 -0.96
N ASP A 66 -7.79 7.69 -2.17
CA ASP A 66 -8.84 6.82 -2.74
C ASP A 66 -8.30 5.54 -3.39
N GLY A 67 -6.99 5.29 -3.35
CA GLY A 67 -6.39 4.07 -3.86
C GLY A 67 -6.91 2.80 -3.16
N VAL A 68 -6.85 1.66 -3.86
CA VAL A 68 -7.19 0.35 -3.27
C VAL A 68 -6.00 -0.19 -2.49
N ALA A 69 -6.20 -0.49 -1.21
CA ALA A 69 -5.17 -1.09 -0.38
C ALA A 69 -4.88 -2.54 -0.80
N LEU A 70 -3.65 -2.82 -1.24
CA LEU A 70 -3.16 -4.15 -1.58
C LEU A 70 -2.67 -4.92 -0.34
N LYS A 71 -2.04 -4.20 0.59
CA LYS A 71 -1.41 -4.76 1.78
C LYS A 71 -1.36 -3.71 2.87
N VAL A 72 -1.55 -4.15 4.11
CA VAL A 72 -1.37 -3.33 5.30
C VAL A 72 -0.51 -4.10 6.30
N SER A 73 0.47 -3.42 6.91
CA SER A 73 1.30 -3.95 8.00
C SER A 73 1.53 -2.88 9.06
N SER A 74 1.95 -3.27 10.25
CA SER A 74 2.43 -2.32 11.26
C SER A 74 3.82 -1.80 10.91
N SER A 75 4.13 -0.58 11.36
CA SER A 75 5.40 0.11 11.20
C SER A 75 5.84 0.67 12.54
N GLU A 76 6.96 0.15 13.06
CA GLU A 76 7.50 0.53 14.37
C GLU A 76 8.25 1.88 14.34
N ASP A 77 8.67 2.34 13.17
CA ASP A 77 9.39 3.59 12.93
C ASP A 77 8.64 4.50 11.95
N ALA A 78 7.33 4.64 12.19
CA ALA A 78 6.43 5.51 11.44
C ALA A 78 6.71 6.99 11.73
N LYS A 79 7.84 7.50 11.22
CA LYS A 79 8.22 8.91 11.31
C LYS A 79 8.58 9.47 9.94
N CYS A 80 8.12 10.69 9.67
CA CYS A 80 8.52 11.41 8.49
C CYS A 80 10.02 11.66 8.52
N LYS A 81 10.71 11.27 7.45
CA LYS A 81 12.17 11.39 7.38
C LYS A 81 12.64 12.81 7.00
N LEU A 82 11.71 13.73 6.73
CA LEU A 82 11.99 15.13 6.45
C LEU A 82 11.73 16.06 7.65
N CYS A 83 10.56 15.97 8.28
CA CYS A 83 10.20 16.83 9.43
C CYS A 83 10.26 16.14 10.79
N GLY A 84 10.31 14.80 10.85
CA GLY A 84 10.31 14.04 12.09
C GLY A 84 8.94 13.87 12.75
N GLU A 85 7.85 14.34 12.14
CA GLU A 85 6.49 14.12 12.61
C GLU A 85 6.12 12.63 12.58
N ASP A 86 5.24 12.23 13.50
CA ASP A 86 4.70 10.88 13.55
C ASP A 86 3.76 10.65 12.35
N LEU A 87 3.98 9.54 11.65
CA LEU A 87 3.11 9.04 10.60
C LEU A 87 2.17 7.96 11.17
N ASP A 88 1.19 7.55 10.37
CA ASP A 88 0.33 6.41 10.74
C ASP A 88 1.20 5.17 11.00
N GLN A 89 0.98 4.49 12.12
CA GLN A 89 1.68 3.24 12.43
C GLN A 89 1.29 2.09 11.50
N SER A 90 0.25 2.27 10.70
CA SER A 90 -0.12 1.41 9.60
C SER A 90 0.67 1.83 8.36
N PHE A 91 1.42 0.90 7.79
CA PHE A 91 2.06 1.06 6.50
C PHE A 91 1.29 0.26 5.47
N ALA A 92 0.70 0.96 4.50
CA ALA A 92 -0.16 0.36 3.49
C ALA A 92 0.37 0.62 2.10
N PHE A 93 0.23 -0.38 1.22
CA PHE A 93 0.43 -0.24 -0.21
C PHE A 93 -0.92 -0.01 -0.88
N PHE A 94 -1.01 1.04 -1.68
CA PHE A 94 -2.17 1.43 -2.46
C PHE A 94 -1.91 1.24 -3.95
N THR A 95 -2.97 0.99 -4.71
CA THR A 95 -2.93 0.92 -6.17
C THR A 95 -4.22 1.41 -6.82
N ASP A 96 -4.11 1.83 -8.07
CA ASP A 96 -5.22 2.06 -9.00
C ASP A 96 -5.24 1.03 -10.15
N GLY A 97 -4.40 -0.02 -10.06
CA GLY A 97 -4.20 -1.02 -11.09
C GLY A 97 -3.05 -0.74 -12.07
N VAL A 98 -2.45 0.47 -12.04
CA VAL A 98 -1.28 0.84 -12.87
C VAL A 98 -0.10 1.25 -12.00
N TRP A 99 -0.35 2.09 -10.99
CA TRP A 99 0.64 2.57 -10.05
C TRP A 99 0.48 1.90 -8.68
N ILE A 100 1.60 1.72 -8.00
CA ILE A 100 1.66 1.31 -6.60
C ILE A 100 2.40 2.39 -5.82
N TRP A 101 1.79 2.85 -4.74
CA TRP A 101 2.39 3.78 -3.80
C TRP A 101 2.16 3.31 -2.36
N ASN A 102 2.88 3.91 -1.42
CA ASN A 102 2.56 3.71 0.00
C ASN A 102 1.80 4.91 0.56
N ASN A 103 1.07 4.67 1.64
CA ASN A 103 0.25 5.67 2.32
C ASN A 103 1.04 6.90 2.81
N TYR A 104 2.32 6.77 3.14
CA TYR A 104 3.13 7.91 3.59
C TYR A 104 3.41 8.92 2.47
N LEU A 105 3.27 8.55 1.19
CA LEU A 105 3.39 9.48 0.07
C LEU A 105 2.44 10.68 0.22
N ILE A 106 1.23 10.45 0.75
CA ILE A 106 0.22 11.50 1.00
C ILE A 106 0.82 12.60 1.90
N HIS A 107 1.46 12.21 3.01
CA HIS A 107 2.11 13.15 3.91
C HIS A 107 3.22 13.95 3.22
N TYR A 108 4.02 13.32 2.37
CA TYR A 108 5.08 14.01 1.63
C TYR A 108 4.52 15.04 0.63
N VAL A 109 3.41 14.73 -0.05
CA VAL A 109 2.72 15.68 -0.94
C VAL A 109 2.08 16.82 -0.12
N GLU A 110 1.44 16.50 1.00
CA GLU A 110 0.68 17.42 1.86
C GLU A 110 1.54 18.35 2.74
N ASN A 111 2.72 17.91 3.18
CA ASN A 111 3.53 18.69 4.12
C ASN A 111 4.86 19.15 3.51
N HIS A 112 5.31 18.51 2.44
CA HIS A 112 6.62 18.75 1.85
C HIS A 112 6.60 19.09 0.37
N PHE A 113 5.41 19.22 -0.25
CA PHE A 113 5.27 19.52 -1.67
C PHE A 113 6.11 18.56 -2.54
N ALA A 114 6.16 17.28 -2.15
CA ALA A 114 6.73 16.26 -3.01
C ALA A 114 5.89 16.19 -4.30
N GLY A 115 6.56 16.37 -5.43
CA GLY A 115 5.97 16.17 -6.76
C GLY A 115 5.84 14.69 -7.09
N LEU A 116 5.26 14.42 -8.25
CA LEU A 116 5.11 13.09 -8.81
C LEU A 116 5.89 12.98 -10.13
N PRO A 117 6.23 11.77 -10.60
CA PRO A 117 6.71 11.58 -11.96
C PRO A 117 5.66 12.07 -12.95
N ASP A 118 6.07 12.74 -14.03
CA ASP A 118 5.16 13.31 -15.04
C ASP A 118 4.16 12.28 -15.57
N GLU A 119 4.60 11.03 -15.76
CA GLU A 119 3.74 9.95 -16.22
C GLU A 119 2.68 9.57 -15.17
N PHE A 120 3.05 9.53 -13.89
CA PHE A 120 2.10 9.24 -12.82
C PHE A 120 1.07 10.36 -12.70
N PHE A 121 1.55 11.60 -12.71
CA PHE A 121 0.68 12.78 -12.64
C PHE A 121 -0.29 12.84 -13.83
N THR A 122 0.21 12.59 -15.05
CA THR A 122 -0.62 12.54 -16.27
C THR A 122 -1.63 11.39 -16.20
N HIS A 123 -1.23 10.22 -15.70
CA HIS A 123 -2.11 9.07 -15.52
C HIS A 123 -3.26 9.40 -14.58
N MET A 124 -2.95 9.96 -13.41
CA MET A 124 -3.93 10.38 -12.42
C MET A 124 -4.92 11.40 -13.00
N GLN A 125 -4.44 12.43 -13.71
CA GLN A 125 -5.30 13.43 -14.34
C GLN A 125 -6.25 12.84 -15.41
N ALA A 126 -5.82 11.78 -16.09
CA ALA A 126 -6.62 11.07 -17.09
C ALA A 126 -7.56 10.02 -16.48
N SER A 127 -7.28 9.57 -15.26
CA SER A 127 -7.98 8.46 -14.63
C SER A 127 -9.37 8.89 -14.10
N GLN A 128 -10.41 8.21 -14.57
CA GLN A 128 -11.73 8.14 -13.90
C GLN A 128 -11.93 6.78 -13.23
N ILE A 129 -10.87 5.99 -13.09
CA ILE A 129 -10.96 4.56 -12.78
C ILE A 129 -11.09 4.40 -11.26
N ARG A 130 -12.32 4.16 -10.79
CA ARG A 130 -12.54 3.48 -9.52
C ARG A 130 -12.23 2.00 -9.75
N VAL A 131 -11.16 1.49 -9.15
CA VAL A 131 -11.01 0.04 -9.02
C VAL A 131 -12.16 -0.43 -8.11
N VAL A 132 -13.14 -1.07 -8.71
CA VAL A 132 -14.27 -1.65 -7.98
C VAL A 132 -13.76 -2.93 -7.34
N VAL A 133 -13.52 -2.91 -6.03
CA VAL A 133 -13.45 -4.15 -5.26
C VAL A 133 -14.85 -4.77 -5.34
N PRO A 134 -15.03 -5.95 -5.95
CA PRO A 134 -16.35 -6.56 -6.03
C PRO A 134 -16.87 -6.75 -4.61
N ASP A 135 -18.09 -6.27 -4.36
CA ASP A 135 -18.80 -6.58 -3.13
C ASP A 135 -19.07 -8.08 -3.16
N VAL A 136 -18.42 -8.82 -2.26
CA VAL A 136 -18.61 -10.26 -2.16
C VAL A 136 -19.87 -10.46 -1.34
N GLU A 137 -21.03 -10.39 -2.00
CA GLU A 137 -22.28 -10.83 -1.38
C GLU A 137 -22.09 -12.28 -0.92
N ASP A 138 -22.23 -12.51 0.39
CA ASP A 138 -22.14 -13.82 1.02
C ASP A 138 -20.70 -14.40 1.03
N GLU A 139 -19.79 -13.69 1.74
CA GLU A 139 -18.38 -14.07 1.97
C GLU A 139 -18.21 -15.55 2.37
N GLU A 140 -19.12 -16.09 3.19
CA GLU A 140 -19.12 -17.49 3.61
C GLU A 140 -19.24 -18.47 2.42
N LYS A 141 -20.06 -18.15 1.41
CA LYS A 141 -20.18 -18.99 0.20
C LYS A 141 -18.93 -18.91 -0.67
N HIS A 142 -18.26 -17.76 -0.71
CA HIS A 142 -17.01 -17.64 -1.45
C HIS A 142 -15.89 -18.40 -0.76
N ILE A 143 -15.74 -18.25 0.56
CA ILE A 143 -14.78 -18.99 1.39
C ILE A 143 -14.99 -20.51 1.26
N ALA A 144 -16.25 -20.98 1.28
CA ALA A 144 -16.58 -22.40 1.12
C ALA A 144 -16.17 -22.99 -0.23
N ASN A 145 -16.07 -22.16 -1.28
CA ASN A 145 -15.67 -22.58 -2.62
C ASN A 145 -14.18 -22.35 -2.93
N LEU A 146 -13.41 -21.81 -1.98
CA LEU A 146 -11.97 -21.72 -2.13
C LEU A 146 -11.37 -23.13 -2.19
N ASP A 147 -10.42 -23.35 -3.10
CA ASP A 147 -9.70 -24.61 -3.20
C ASP A 147 -8.67 -24.71 -2.07
N TRP A 148 -9.11 -25.28 -0.95
CA TRP A 148 -8.28 -25.52 0.22
C TRP A 148 -7.31 -26.69 0.07
N SER A 149 -7.27 -27.38 -1.09
CA SER A 149 -6.44 -28.59 -1.29
C SER A 149 -4.93 -28.32 -1.18
N MET A 150 -4.54 -27.05 -1.24
CA MET A 150 -3.16 -26.58 -1.05
C MET A 150 -2.76 -26.35 0.41
N MET A 151 -3.69 -26.36 1.37
CA MET A 151 -3.33 -26.26 2.79
C MET A 151 -2.91 -27.63 3.35
N PRO A 152 -1.81 -27.70 4.13
CA PRO A 152 -1.41 -28.94 4.79
C PRO A 152 -2.58 -29.49 5.64
N GLN A 153 -2.88 -30.78 5.50
CA GLN A 153 -3.96 -31.42 6.26
C GLN A 153 -3.73 -31.23 7.77
N GLY A 154 -4.63 -30.50 8.43
CA GLY A 154 -4.57 -30.25 9.87
C GLY A 154 -5.07 -28.87 10.34
N TYR A 155 -5.29 -27.91 9.44
CA TYR A 155 -5.70 -26.55 9.83
C TYR A 155 -7.22 -26.33 9.98
N ALA A 156 -8.04 -27.28 9.53
CA ALA A 156 -9.50 -27.16 9.50
C ALA A 156 -10.19 -27.18 10.88
N SER A 157 -9.46 -27.33 11.99
CA SER A 157 -10.04 -27.46 13.34
C SER A 157 -9.98 -26.20 14.21
N VAL A 158 -9.66 -25.03 13.64
CA VAL A 158 -9.48 -23.78 14.43
C VAL A 158 -10.70 -22.86 14.42
N PHE A 159 -11.71 -23.13 13.58
CA PHE A 159 -12.99 -22.42 13.66
C PHE A 159 -13.91 -23.19 14.62
N PRO A 160 -14.21 -22.66 15.81
CA PRO A 160 -15.23 -23.28 16.65
C PRO A 160 -16.57 -23.17 15.92
N ASP A 161 -17.27 -24.30 15.80
CA ASP A 161 -18.66 -24.34 15.38
C ASP A 161 -19.46 -23.33 16.20
N SER A 162 -19.88 -22.23 15.58
CA SER A 162 -20.91 -21.35 16.11
C SER A 162 -22.26 -22.06 15.97
N GLY A 163 -22.48 -23.06 16.83
CA GLY A 163 -23.67 -23.91 16.78
C GLY A 163 -24.14 -24.35 18.17
N ALA A 164 -25.21 -23.67 18.62
CA ALA A 164 -26.18 -24.00 19.68
C ALA A 164 -25.79 -23.72 21.15
#